data_AF-A0A1V9XTF4-F1
#
_entry.id   AF-A0A1V9XTF4-F1
#
_cell.length_a   1.000
_cell.length_b   1.000
_cell.length_c   1.000
_cell.angle_alpha   90.00
_cell.angle_beta   90.00
_cell.angle_gamma   90.00
#
_symmetry.space_group_name_H-M   'P 1'
#
loop_
_entity.id
_entity.type
_entity.pdbx_description
1 polymer ?
#
loop_
_entity_poly.entity_id
_entity_poly.type
_entity_poly.pdbx_seq_one_letter_code
_entity_poly.pdbx_strand_id
1 'polypeptide(L)'
;MFNDTSTNYLITNGPTFQILWKIVTRSVKLFVIGLILNSSGGNNNIASLRIPGVLQRFAISYFIVATVHTLRVIPTEVTEGWRGASSKLRDVIFYWPEWLLMSFLVAIHLLVIIALPVPGCPTGYLGPGGLHMGGAYFNCTGGAAGYVDRLILGTTHIYQRSSAKKVYHGNLPHDPEGLLGCLTSIFLTFLGLQAGKILLTYPNHFHRISRWISWAIICGLLAGILCGFSKENGAIPVNKNLWSLSFVLCNASSAFVLLTLMYIAIDVLNLWAGGPFIYPGMNSIIVYVGHMLVTGMLPWFW
;
A
#
# COMPACT_ATOMS: atom_id res chain seq x y z
N MET A 1 -19.42 -19.52 -10.42
CA MET A 1 -19.67 -19.49 -11.88
C MET A 1 -18.84 -18.33 -12.46
N PHE A 2 -17.52 -18.31 -12.25
CA PHE A 2 -16.48 -18.83 -13.15
C PHE A 2 -16.65 -18.41 -14.62
N ASN A 3 -15.99 -17.33 -14.99
CA ASN A 3 -15.36 -17.22 -16.31
C ASN A 3 -14.14 -16.27 -16.30
N ASP A 4 -13.23 -16.50 -15.34
CA ASP A 4 -11.88 -15.91 -15.34
C ASP A 4 -10.85 -16.99 -15.70
N THR A 5 -11.21 -17.84 -16.68
CA THR A 5 -10.30 -18.78 -17.32
C THR A 5 -9.22 -18.04 -18.12
N SER A 6 -9.49 -16.81 -18.61
CA SER A 6 -8.53 -16.05 -19.41
C SER A 6 -7.29 -15.60 -18.63
N THR A 7 -7.43 -15.24 -17.34
CA THR A 7 -6.30 -14.84 -16.49
C THR A 7 -5.45 -16.02 -16.06
N ASN A 8 -6.07 -17.15 -15.69
CA ASN A 8 -5.33 -18.35 -15.30
C ASN A 8 -4.70 -19.10 -16.49
N TYR A 9 -5.28 -19.02 -17.69
CA TYR A 9 -4.71 -19.62 -18.91
C TYR A 9 -3.56 -18.79 -19.51
N LEU A 10 -3.57 -17.47 -19.31
CA LEU A 10 -2.45 -16.61 -19.72
C LEU A 10 -1.23 -16.77 -18.84
N ILE A 11 -1.40 -17.06 -17.55
CA ILE A 11 -0.30 -17.37 -16.62
C ILE A 11 0.43 -18.66 -17.02
N THR A 12 -0.24 -19.56 -17.75
CA THR A 12 0.32 -20.86 -18.13
C THR A 12 0.98 -20.89 -19.51
N ASN A 13 0.58 -20.05 -20.49
CA ASN A 13 1.14 -20.11 -21.86
C ASN A 13 1.17 -18.79 -22.67
N GLY A 14 0.91 -17.62 -22.07
CA GLY A 14 1.13 -16.36 -22.76
C GLY A 14 2.63 -16.03 -22.85
N PRO A 15 3.17 -15.45 -23.94
CA PRO A 15 4.51 -14.88 -23.88
C PRO A 15 4.49 -13.82 -22.78
N THR A 16 5.34 -13.96 -21.75
CA THR A 16 5.43 -13.08 -20.56
C THR A 16 5.28 -11.59 -20.91
N PHE A 17 5.77 -11.21 -22.08
CA PHE A 17 5.60 -9.90 -22.70
C PHE A 17 4.14 -9.40 -22.78
N GLN A 18 3.17 -10.23 -23.18
CA GLN A 18 1.76 -9.84 -23.24
C GLN A 18 1.18 -9.53 -21.85
N ILE A 19 1.60 -10.28 -20.81
CA ILE A 19 1.17 -10.02 -19.43
C ILE A 19 1.79 -8.70 -18.96
N LEU A 20 3.09 -8.52 -19.17
CA LEU A 20 3.79 -7.28 -18.82
C LEU A 20 3.19 -6.06 -19.51
N TRP A 21 2.86 -6.17 -20.81
CA TRP A 21 2.21 -5.09 -21.55
C TRP A 21 0.83 -4.73 -20.99
N LYS A 22 0.05 -5.73 -20.57
CA LYS A 22 -1.24 -5.50 -19.88
C LYS A 22 -1.05 -4.81 -18.53
N ILE A 23 -0.03 -5.20 -17.76
CA ILE A 23 0.31 -4.56 -16.48
C ILE A 23 0.65 -3.09 -16.71
N VAL A 24 1.56 -2.79 -17.64
CA VAL A 24 1.93 -1.41 -18.03
C VAL A 24 0.69 -0.62 -18.42
N THR A 25 -0.13 -1.16 -19.32
CA THR A 25 -1.32 -0.46 -19.83
C THR A 25 -2.31 -0.13 -18.70
N ARG A 26 -2.54 -1.06 -17.76
CA ARG A 26 -3.44 -0.83 -16.62
C ARG A 26 -2.88 0.19 -15.65
N SER A 27 -1.58 0.12 -15.33
CA SER A 27 -0.91 1.11 -14.48
C SER A 27 -0.96 2.50 -15.08
N VAL A 28 -0.68 2.64 -16.39
CA VAL A 28 -0.74 3.94 -17.08
C VAL A 28 -2.16 4.51 -17.05
N LYS A 29 -3.19 3.71 -17.38
CA LYS A 29 -4.59 4.16 -17.32
C LYS A 29 -4.96 4.64 -15.91
N LEU A 30 -4.60 3.89 -14.87
CA LEU A 30 -4.89 4.25 -13.48
C LEU A 30 -4.17 5.55 -13.07
N PHE A 31 -2.92 5.70 -13.48
CA PHE A 31 -2.13 6.91 -13.21
C PHE A 31 -2.72 8.15 -13.90
N VAL A 32 -3.12 8.03 -15.17
CA VAL A 32 -3.75 9.11 -15.94
C VAL A 32 -5.10 9.52 -15.33
N ILE A 33 -5.94 8.56 -14.93
CA ILE A 33 -7.20 8.86 -14.22
C ILE A 33 -6.92 9.64 -12.93
N GLY A 34 -5.88 9.24 -12.18
CA GLY A 34 -5.43 9.97 -10.99
C GLY A 34 -5.00 11.42 -11.28
N LEU A 35 -4.26 11.65 -12.36
CA LEU A 35 -3.85 13.00 -12.74
C LEU A 35 -5.04 13.87 -13.14
N ILE A 36 -6.01 13.32 -13.87
CA ILE A 36 -7.23 14.03 -14.25
C ILE A 36 -8.02 14.44 -13.02
N LEU A 37 -8.19 13.53 -12.04
CA LEU A 37 -8.87 13.84 -10.78
C LEU A 37 -8.11 14.85 -9.92
N ASN A 38 -6.78 14.84 -9.95
CA ASN A 38 -6.00 15.88 -9.26
C ASN A 38 -6.17 17.27 -9.89
N SER A 39 -6.61 17.35 -11.16
CA SER A 39 -6.94 18.60 -11.85
C SER A 39 -8.36 19.11 -11.55
N SER A 40 -9.27 18.25 -11.07
CA SER A 40 -10.65 18.64 -10.77
C SER A 40 -10.73 19.44 -9.47
N GLY A 41 -10.49 20.75 -9.58
CA GLY A 41 -10.50 21.71 -8.47
C GLY A 41 -10.27 23.17 -8.87
N GLY A 42 -10.37 23.49 -10.17
CA GLY A 42 -10.29 24.85 -10.72
C GLY A 42 -8.88 25.35 -11.07
N ASN A 43 -7.83 24.53 -10.92
CA ASN A 43 -6.45 24.95 -11.19
C ASN A 43 -5.90 24.25 -12.44
N ASN A 44 -6.34 24.69 -13.62
CA ASN A 44 -5.93 24.13 -14.93
C ASN A 44 -4.47 24.48 -15.32
N ASN A 45 -3.74 25.13 -14.42
CA ASN A 45 -2.34 25.48 -14.64
C ASN A 45 -1.46 24.25 -14.40
N ILE A 46 -0.88 23.74 -15.49
CA ILE A 46 0.07 22.62 -15.51
C ILE A 46 1.24 22.88 -14.54
N ALA A 47 1.66 24.14 -14.39
CA ALA A 47 2.73 24.57 -13.49
C ALA A 47 2.44 24.36 -11.98
N SER A 48 1.17 24.19 -11.59
CA SER A 48 0.75 23.96 -10.19
C SER A 48 -0.05 22.67 -10.01
N LEU A 49 0.01 21.76 -10.99
CA LEU A 49 -0.73 20.51 -10.94
C LEU A 49 -0.13 19.59 -9.87
N ARG A 50 -0.98 19.06 -8.99
CA ARG A 50 -0.55 18.06 -7.99
C ARG A 50 -0.26 16.73 -8.68
N ILE A 51 1.01 16.32 -8.67
CA ILE A 51 1.46 15.07 -9.28
C ILE A 51 1.15 13.84 -8.39
N PRO A 52 1.58 13.80 -7.12
CA PRO A 52 1.29 12.68 -6.22
C PRO A 52 -0.20 12.60 -5.88
N GLY A 53 -0.70 11.38 -5.78
CA GLY A 53 -2.09 11.10 -5.45
C GLY A 53 -2.32 9.61 -5.19
N VAL A 54 -3.50 9.30 -4.66
CA VAL A 54 -3.85 7.95 -4.20
C VAL A 54 -3.81 6.96 -5.37
N LEU A 55 -4.39 7.32 -6.51
CA LEU A 55 -4.42 6.45 -7.70
C LEU A 55 -3.03 6.27 -8.32
N GLN A 56 -2.20 7.31 -8.31
CA GLN A 56 -0.82 7.25 -8.78
C GLN A 56 0.00 6.29 -7.91
N ARG A 57 -0.14 6.37 -6.59
CA ARG A 57 0.49 5.45 -5.64
C ARG A 57 0.04 4.00 -5.86
N PHE A 58 -1.26 3.77 -6.07
CA PHE A 58 -1.76 2.42 -6.40
C PHE A 58 -1.24 1.92 -7.74
N ALA A 59 -1.15 2.77 -8.76
CA ALA A 59 -0.61 2.41 -10.07
C ALA A 59 0.86 1.98 -9.99
N ILE A 60 1.69 2.72 -9.25
CA ILE A 60 3.11 2.41 -9.03
C ILE A 60 3.26 1.13 -8.22
N SER A 61 2.51 1.01 -7.11
CA SER A 61 2.57 -0.17 -6.25
C SER A 61 2.17 -1.45 -6.98
N TYR A 62 1.06 -1.38 -7.74
CA TYR A 62 0.62 -2.47 -8.60
C TYR A 62 1.65 -2.80 -9.68
N PHE A 63 2.20 -1.80 -10.37
CA PHE A 63 3.18 -1.99 -11.43
C PHE A 63 4.40 -2.77 -10.93
N ILE A 64 4.99 -2.34 -9.81
CA ILE A 64 6.21 -2.95 -9.27
C ILE A 64 5.93 -4.37 -8.78
N VAL A 65 4.91 -4.56 -7.94
CA VAL A 65 4.59 -5.88 -7.38
C VAL A 65 4.20 -6.87 -8.47
N ALA A 66 3.34 -6.47 -9.41
CA ALA A 66 2.90 -7.36 -10.50
C ALA A 66 4.05 -7.70 -11.45
N THR A 67 4.93 -6.75 -11.78
CA THR A 67 6.09 -6.98 -12.64
C THR A 67 7.08 -7.93 -11.98
N VAL A 68 7.45 -7.68 -10.72
CA VAL A 68 8.36 -8.54 -9.95
C VAL A 68 7.80 -9.96 -9.87
N HIS A 69 6.52 -10.09 -9.55
CA HIS A 69 5.88 -11.40 -9.47
C HIS A 69 5.88 -12.11 -10.83
N THR A 70 5.43 -11.44 -11.90
CA THR A 70 5.35 -12.01 -13.26
C THR A 70 6.71 -12.50 -13.80
N LEU A 71 7.78 -11.74 -13.54
CA LEU A 71 9.13 -12.12 -13.96
C LEU A 71 9.72 -13.30 -13.17
N ARG A 72 9.14 -13.60 -12.00
CA ARG A 72 9.60 -14.66 -11.10
C ARG A 72 8.56 -15.77 -10.91
N VAL A 73 7.49 -15.79 -11.72
CA VAL A 73 6.53 -16.90 -11.71
C VAL A 73 7.27 -18.16 -12.12
N ILE A 74 7.41 -19.09 -11.17
CA ILE A 74 7.95 -20.41 -11.44
C ILE A 74 6.82 -21.26 -12.05
N PRO A 75 7.09 -22.07 -13.10
CA PRO A 75 6.09 -22.90 -13.73
C PRO A 75 5.33 -23.80 -12.73
N THR A 76 4.03 -23.93 -12.93
CA THR A 76 3.14 -24.74 -12.08
C THR A 76 3.59 -26.21 -11.98
N GLU A 77 4.25 -26.74 -13.02
CA GLU A 77 4.75 -28.12 -13.08
C GLU A 77 5.82 -28.41 -12.01
N VAL A 78 6.74 -27.47 -11.75
CA VAL A 78 7.75 -27.59 -10.68
C VAL A 78 7.07 -27.56 -9.30
N THR A 79 5.91 -26.91 -9.22
CA THR A 79 5.16 -26.69 -7.98
C THR A 79 4.30 -27.91 -7.60
N GLU A 80 3.94 -28.76 -8.57
CA GLU A 80 3.25 -30.04 -8.37
C GLU A 80 4.18 -31.09 -7.73
N GLY A 81 5.44 -31.20 -8.18
CA GLY A 81 6.42 -32.17 -7.67
C GLY A 81 6.75 -32.03 -6.18
N TRP A 82 6.54 -30.83 -5.61
CA TRP A 82 6.75 -30.55 -4.18
C TRP A 82 5.47 -30.65 -3.34
N ARG A 83 4.32 -31.05 -3.91
CA ARG A 83 3.07 -31.28 -3.13
C ARG A 83 3.20 -32.38 -2.08
N GLY A 84 4.14 -33.32 -2.24
CA GLY A 84 4.42 -34.39 -1.27
C GLY A 84 5.31 -33.98 -0.10
N ALA A 85 6.08 -32.89 -0.20
CA ALA A 85 6.98 -32.44 0.86
C ALA A 85 6.25 -31.45 1.79
N SER A 86 5.85 -31.92 2.97
CA SER A 86 5.15 -31.17 4.02
C SER A 86 6.02 -30.05 4.61
N SER A 87 6.22 -28.94 3.89
CA SER A 87 6.83 -27.74 4.46
C SER A 87 5.74 -26.70 4.76
N LYS A 88 5.57 -26.40 6.06
CA LYS A 88 4.60 -25.40 6.56
C LYS A 88 4.86 -23.97 6.03
N LEU A 89 5.96 -23.75 5.31
CA LEU A 89 6.46 -22.46 4.82
C LEU A 89 6.67 -22.41 3.30
N ARG A 90 6.00 -23.29 2.54
CA ARG A 90 6.10 -23.36 1.08
C ARG A 90 5.83 -22.01 0.39
N ASP A 91 4.90 -21.23 0.91
CA ASP A 91 4.53 -19.89 0.42
C ASP A 91 5.63 -18.84 0.60
N VAL A 92 6.61 -19.07 1.46
CA VAL A 92 7.72 -18.14 1.70
C VAL A 92 9.00 -18.63 1.02
N ILE A 93 9.32 -19.91 1.17
CA ILE A 93 10.55 -20.51 0.65
C ILE A 93 10.60 -20.38 -0.87
N PHE A 94 9.49 -20.64 -1.55
CA PHE A 94 9.47 -20.62 -3.02
C PHE A 94 9.60 -19.19 -3.59
N TYR A 95 9.08 -18.20 -2.86
CA TYR A 95 9.05 -16.80 -3.27
C TYR A 95 10.09 -15.96 -2.52
N TRP A 96 11.14 -16.59 -1.97
CA TRP A 96 12.19 -15.92 -1.19
C TRP A 96 12.88 -14.75 -1.92
N PRO A 97 13.11 -14.76 -3.25
CA PRO A 97 13.74 -13.62 -3.91
C PRO A 97 12.83 -12.40 -3.95
N GLU A 98 11.51 -12.58 -4.04
CA GLU A 98 10.56 -11.48 -3.97
C GLU A 98 10.58 -10.86 -2.57
N TRP A 99 10.62 -11.69 -1.52
CA TRP A 99 10.76 -11.22 -0.14
C TRP A 99 12.04 -10.42 0.08
N LEU A 100 13.17 -10.89 -0.45
CA LEU A 100 14.45 -10.19 -0.36
C LEU A 100 14.37 -8.80 -1.00
N LEU A 101 13.81 -8.70 -2.21
CA LEU A 101 13.64 -7.43 -2.90
C LEU A 101 12.72 -6.46 -2.13
N MET A 102 11.60 -6.97 -1.61
CA MET A 102 10.64 -6.15 -0.87
C MET A 102 11.21 -5.67 0.47
N SER A 103 11.93 -6.54 1.19
CA SER A 103 12.67 -6.17 2.40
C SER A 103 13.76 -5.15 2.11
N PHE A 104 14.44 -5.24 0.97
CA PHE A 104 15.42 -4.25 0.54
C PHE A 104 14.79 -2.87 0.29
N LEU A 105 13.62 -2.80 -0.36
CA LEU A 105 12.89 -1.53 -0.55
C LEU A 105 12.46 -0.91 0.80
N VAL A 106 12.00 -1.73 1.74
CA VAL A 106 11.67 -1.26 3.10
C VAL A 106 12.91 -0.79 3.85
N ALA A 107 14.04 -1.49 3.72
CA ALA A 107 15.31 -1.09 4.33
C ALA A 107 15.79 0.26 3.78
N ILE A 108 15.69 0.49 2.46
CA ILE A 108 15.98 1.80 1.84
C ILE A 108 15.08 2.88 2.45
N HIS A 109 13.77 2.63 2.54
CA HIS A 109 12.84 3.60 3.12
C HIS A 109 13.21 3.95 4.57
N LEU A 110 13.51 2.96 5.40
CA LEU A 110 13.93 3.17 6.79
C LEU A 110 15.24 3.93 6.89
N LEU A 111 16.23 3.57 6.05
CA LEU A 111 17.52 4.25 5.99
C LEU A 111 17.33 5.72 5.64
N VAL A 112 16.52 6.04 4.64
CA VAL A 112 16.26 7.44 4.24
C VAL A 112 15.54 8.20 5.35
N ILE A 113 14.54 7.60 6.02
CA ILE A 113 13.79 8.30 7.07
C ILE A 113 14.64 8.58 8.32
N ILE A 114 15.52 7.64 8.70
CA ILE A 114 16.29 7.73 9.94
C ILE A 114 17.61 8.49 9.73
N ALA A 115 18.33 8.20 8.64
CA ALA A 115 19.71 8.64 8.45
C ALA A 115 19.86 9.94 7.64
N LEU A 116 18.83 10.40 6.91
CA LEU A 116 18.95 11.61 6.11
C LEU A 116 18.93 12.87 7.01
N PRO A 117 20.02 13.67 7.04
CA PRO A 117 20.03 14.90 7.81
C PRO A 117 19.21 15.96 7.07
N VAL A 118 18.16 16.47 7.73
CA VAL A 118 17.35 17.58 7.21
C VAL A 118 17.80 18.87 7.90
N PRO A 119 18.09 19.95 7.16
CA PRO A 119 18.57 21.19 7.76
C PRO A 119 17.53 21.76 8.73
N GLY A 120 17.95 22.00 9.99
CA GLY A 120 17.10 22.58 11.03
C GLY A 120 16.17 21.59 11.75
N CYS A 121 16.31 20.29 11.51
CA CYS A 121 15.49 19.24 12.13
C CYS A 121 16.38 18.17 12.79
N PRO A 122 15.92 17.52 13.88
CA PRO A 122 16.63 16.40 14.44
C PRO A 122 16.55 15.20 13.48
N THR A 123 17.62 14.41 13.44
CA THR A 123 17.67 13.18 12.63
C THR A 123 16.58 12.21 13.07
N GLY A 124 15.85 11.63 12.11
CA GLY A 124 14.74 10.72 12.40
C GLY A 124 13.45 11.41 12.88
N TYR A 125 13.25 12.71 12.61
CA TYR A 125 11.99 13.38 12.93
C TYR A 125 10.83 12.88 12.04
N LEU A 126 9.77 12.32 12.63
CA LEU A 126 8.54 11.85 11.94
C LEU A 126 7.29 12.70 12.25
N GLY A 127 7.48 13.89 12.80
CA GLY A 127 6.38 14.74 13.26
C GLY A 127 5.78 15.66 12.18
N PRO A 128 4.62 16.27 12.47
CA PRO A 128 3.96 17.22 11.57
C PRO A 128 4.65 18.60 11.49
N GLY A 129 5.65 18.91 12.31
CA GLY A 129 6.21 20.26 12.43
C GLY A 129 5.20 21.28 12.98
N GLY A 130 5.42 22.56 12.72
CA GLY A 130 4.54 23.63 13.19
C GLY A 130 4.53 23.73 14.73
N LEU A 131 3.34 23.87 15.32
CA LEU A 131 3.12 23.98 16.78
C LEU A 131 3.43 22.68 17.57
N HIS A 132 3.80 21.60 16.90
CA HIS A 132 4.16 20.35 17.57
C HIS A 132 5.42 20.52 18.44
N MET A 133 5.43 19.91 19.63
CA MET A 133 6.48 20.10 20.65
C MET A 133 6.76 21.58 20.97
N GLY A 134 5.69 22.35 21.18
CA GLY A 134 5.80 23.77 21.56
C GLY A 134 6.40 24.67 20.48
N GLY A 135 6.43 24.24 19.21
CA GLY A 135 6.98 25.03 18.12
C GLY A 135 8.48 24.87 17.88
N ALA A 136 9.16 23.97 18.61
CA ALA A 136 10.62 23.79 18.51
C ALA A 136 11.10 23.48 17.09
N TYR A 137 10.29 22.77 16.30
CA TYR A 137 10.63 22.33 14.93
C TYR A 137 9.59 22.79 13.91
N PHE A 138 9.38 24.10 13.85
CA PHE A 138 8.31 24.69 13.05
C PHE A 138 8.43 24.37 11.54
N ASN A 139 9.64 24.43 10.99
CA ASN A 139 9.93 24.19 9.56
C ASN A 139 10.30 22.74 9.22
N CYS A 140 9.86 21.77 10.03
CA CYS A 140 10.21 20.35 9.87
C CYS A 140 9.04 19.47 9.42
N THR A 141 8.03 20.05 8.74
CA THR A 141 6.82 19.32 8.33
C THR A 141 7.14 18.09 7.49
N GLY A 142 6.82 16.91 8.04
CA GLY A 142 7.00 15.61 7.40
C GLY A 142 8.45 15.09 7.41
N GLY A 143 9.36 15.75 8.13
CA GLY A 143 10.76 15.34 8.27
C GLY A 143 11.46 15.07 6.93
N ALA A 144 12.19 13.96 6.87
CA ALA A 144 12.91 13.51 5.68
C ALA A 144 11.98 13.26 4.48
N ALA A 145 10.79 12.67 4.70
CA ALA A 145 9.85 12.39 3.62
C ALA A 145 9.35 13.68 2.94
N GLY A 146 8.88 14.63 3.74
CA GLY A 146 8.46 15.93 3.23
C GLY A 146 9.59 16.72 2.56
N TYR A 147 10.82 16.61 3.08
CA TYR A 147 11.99 17.26 2.48
C TYR A 147 12.33 16.70 1.10
N VAL A 148 12.39 15.37 0.96
CA VAL A 148 12.66 14.69 -0.33
C VAL A 148 11.58 14.99 -1.35
N ASP A 149 10.30 14.95 -0.95
CA ASP A 149 9.20 15.25 -1.86
C ASP A 149 9.34 16.67 -2.43
N ARG A 150 9.61 17.67 -1.58
CA ARG A 150 9.80 19.07 -2.00
C ARG A 150 11.01 19.26 -2.91
N LEU A 151 12.08 18.50 -2.70
CA LEU A 151 13.28 18.57 -3.53
C LEU A 151 13.06 17.98 -4.93
N ILE A 152 12.36 16.84 -5.03
CA ILE A 152 12.19 16.11 -6.29
C ILE A 152 10.98 16.63 -7.08
N LEU A 153 9.83 16.80 -6.44
CA LEU A 153 8.59 17.18 -7.10
C LEU A 153 8.41 18.71 -7.17
N GLY A 154 9.16 19.46 -6.35
CA GLY A 154 8.98 20.90 -6.21
C GLY A 154 7.82 21.25 -5.28
N THR A 155 7.85 22.46 -4.72
CA THR A 155 6.84 22.92 -3.77
C THR A 155 5.48 23.21 -4.42
N THR A 156 5.43 23.45 -5.73
CA THR A 156 4.21 23.78 -6.48
C THR A 156 3.37 22.56 -6.84
N HIS A 157 4.00 21.39 -7.02
CA HIS A 157 3.34 20.15 -7.44
C HIS A 157 2.91 19.26 -6.26
N ILE A 158 3.02 19.77 -5.04
CA ILE A 158 2.69 19.07 -3.79
C ILE A 158 1.39 19.59 -3.19
N TYR A 159 0.71 18.76 -2.41
CA TYR A 159 -0.48 19.17 -1.68
C TYR A 159 -0.25 20.33 -0.70
N GLN A 160 -0.94 21.45 -0.95
CA GLN A 160 -0.80 22.69 -0.17
C GLN A 160 -1.67 22.73 1.09
N ARG A 161 -2.74 21.94 1.15
CA ARG A 161 -3.76 21.96 2.21
C ARG A 161 -3.70 20.72 3.10
N SER A 162 -2.50 20.35 3.53
CA SER A 162 -2.30 19.17 4.37
C SER A 162 -3.09 19.25 5.69
N SER A 163 -3.54 18.10 6.20
CA SER A 163 -4.24 18.03 7.50
C SER A 163 -3.36 18.53 8.65
N ALA A 164 -2.04 18.30 8.56
CA ALA A 164 -1.05 18.82 9.49
C ALA A 164 -1.05 20.36 9.52
N LYS A 165 -1.20 21.03 8.37
CA LYS A 165 -1.28 22.50 8.31
C LYS A 165 -2.53 23.05 8.99
N LYS A 166 -3.66 22.36 8.91
CA LYS A 166 -4.91 22.77 9.57
C LYS A 166 -4.82 22.72 11.10
N VAL A 167 -4.09 21.74 11.65
CA VAL A 167 -4.02 21.51 13.10
C VAL A 167 -2.80 22.16 13.74
N TYR A 168 -1.64 22.09 13.09
CA TYR A 168 -0.35 22.55 13.65
C TYR A 168 0.13 23.87 13.04
N HIS A 169 -0.64 24.48 12.14
CA HIS A 169 -0.35 25.77 11.51
C HIS A 169 1.05 25.85 10.88
N GLY A 170 1.56 24.73 10.35
CA GLY A 170 2.86 24.68 9.69
C GLY A 170 2.88 25.45 8.36
N ASN A 171 4.02 26.07 8.05
CA ASN A 171 4.18 26.87 6.82
C ASN A 171 4.54 26.05 5.58
N LEU A 172 5.08 24.83 5.76
CA LEU A 172 5.57 24.01 4.66
C LEU A 172 4.50 23.08 4.07
N PRO A 173 4.44 22.94 2.73
CA PRO A 173 3.57 21.97 2.09
C PRO A 173 4.11 20.54 2.30
N HIS A 174 3.19 19.59 2.38
CA HIS A 174 3.51 18.18 2.59
C HIS A 174 2.43 17.30 1.95
N ASP A 175 2.86 16.33 1.14
CA ASP A 175 1.97 15.37 0.49
C ASP A 175 1.90 14.06 1.29
N PRO A 176 0.71 13.59 1.70
CA PRO A 176 0.57 12.26 2.27
C PRO A 176 0.78 11.14 1.24
N GLU A 177 0.67 11.46 -0.05
CA GLU A 177 0.84 10.55 -1.19
C GLU A 177 2.24 10.64 -1.82
N GLY A 178 3.21 11.21 -1.08
CA GLY A 178 4.59 11.43 -1.52
C GLY A 178 5.39 10.17 -1.87
N LEU A 179 6.58 10.38 -2.45
CA LEU A 179 7.41 9.36 -3.08
C LEU A 179 7.90 8.32 -2.06
N LEU A 180 8.34 8.77 -0.88
CA LEU A 180 8.82 7.87 0.16
C LEU A 180 7.72 6.92 0.66
N GLY A 181 6.47 7.37 0.75
CA GLY A 181 5.33 6.55 1.14
C GLY A 181 4.92 5.53 0.07
N CYS A 182 5.32 5.72 -1.20
CA CYS A 182 5.13 4.70 -2.23
C CYS A 182 5.93 3.43 -1.93
N LEU A 183 7.12 3.52 -1.32
CA LEU A 183 7.93 2.35 -0.95
C LEU A 183 7.22 1.44 0.05
N THR A 184 6.62 2.02 1.11
CA THR A 184 5.84 1.24 2.08
C THR A 184 4.50 0.77 1.52
N SER A 185 3.93 1.48 0.54
CA SER A 185 2.72 1.06 -0.18
C SER A 185 2.95 -0.15 -1.09
N ILE A 186 4.11 -0.22 -1.75
CA ILE A 186 4.55 -1.40 -2.50
C ILE A 186 4.60 -2.61 -1.56
N PHE A 187 5.17 -2.44 -0.37
CA PHE A 187 5.24 -3.51 0.63
C PHE A 187 3.86 -3.96 1.12
N LEU A 188 2.95 -3.03 1.39
CA LEU A 188 1.55 -3.36 1.74
C LEU A 188 0.86 -4.15 0.62
N THR A 189 1.04 -3.73 -0.63
CA THR A 189 0.50 -4.42 -1.81
C THR A 189 1.08 -5.83 -1.93
N PHE A 190 2.37 -6.01 -1.64
CA PHE A 190 3.02 -7.31 -1.61
C PHE A 190 2.49 -8.22 -0.49
N LEU A 191 2.19 -7.69 0.71
CA LEU A 191 1.52 -8.47 1.76
C LEU A 191 0.12 -8.93 1.32
N GLY A 192 -0.60 -8.11 0.56
CA GLY A 192 -1.85 -8.51 -0.11
C GLY A 192 -1.65 -9.63 -1.13
N LEU A 193 -0.58 -9.55 -1.94
CA LEU A 193 -0.20 -10.64 -2.85
C LEU A 193 0.09 -11.94 -2.08
N GLN A 194 0.78 -11.85 -0.93
CA GLN A 194 1.05 -13.02 -0.08
C GLN A 194 -0.26 -13.68 0.39
N ALA A 195 -1.28 -12.89 0.74
CA ALA A 195 -2.60 -13.42 1.09
C ALA A 195 -3.21 -14.26 -0.05
N GLY A 196 -3.11 -13.77 -1.29
CA GLY A 196 -3.56 -14.49 -2.50
C GLY A 196 -2.73 -15.74 -2.79
N LYS A 197 -1.40 -15.70 -2.59
CA LYS A 197 -0.53 -16.87 -2.74
C LYS A 197 -0.91 -17.98 -1.76
N ILE A 198 -1.22 -17.64 -0.51
CA ILE A 198 -1.68 -18.60 0.50
C ILE A 198 -2.98 -19.27 0.05
N LEU A 199 -3.92 -18.50 -0.50
CA LEU A 199 -5.20 -19.02 -1.00
C LEU A 199 -5.00 -20.08 -2.09
N LEU A 200 -4.07 -19.83 -3.03
CA LEU A 200 -3.77 -20.74 -4.15
C LEU A 200 -2.88 -21.93 -3.75
N THR A 201 -1.98 -21.74 -2.78
CA THR A 201 -0.96 -22.75 -2.43
C THR A 201 -1.52 -23.86 -1.53
N TYR A 202 -2.39 -23.51 -0.59
CA TYR A 202 -2.94 -24.46 0.38
C TYR A 202 -4.37 -24.84 -0.02
N PRO A 203 -4.68 -26.11 -0.33
CA PRO A 203 -6.06 -26.50 -0.66
C PRO A 203 -6.97 -26.56 0.57
N ASN A 204 -6.43 -26.96 1.73
CA ASN A 204 -7.21 -27.15 2.96
C ASN A 204 -7.51 -25.82 3.67
N HIS A 205 -8.78 -25.63 4.07
CA HIS A 205 -9.25 -24.46 4.82
C HIS A 205 -8.44 -24.21 6.10
N PHE A 206 -8.15 -25.25 6.88
CA PHE A 206 -7.41 -25.15 8.14
C PHE A 206 -6.01 -24.54 7.94
N HIS A 207 -5.29 -24.96 6.90
CA HIS A 207 -3.97 -24.43 6.62
C HIS A 207 -4.03 -22.97 6.14
N ARG A 208 -5.00 -22.60 5.29
CA ARG A 208 -5.21 -21.21 4.86
C ARG A 208 -5.41 -20.27 6.06
N ILE A 209 -6.35 -20.64 6.93
CA ILE A 209 -6.70 -19.87 8.14
C ILE A 209 -5.50 -19.75 9.06
N SER A 210 -4.81 -20.87 9.34
CA SER A 210 -3.61 -20.86 10.20
C SER A 210 -2.52 -19.95 9.66
N ARG A 211 -2.30 -19.91 8.34
CA ARG A 211 -1.29 -19.04 7.72
C ARG A 211 -1.69 -17.57 7.75
N TRP A 212 -2.94 -17.21 7.45
CA TRP A 212 -3.38 -15.81 7.56
C TRP A 212 -3.34 -15.29 8.99
N ILE A 213 -3.74 -16.10 9.99
CA ILE A 213 -3.61 -15.74 11.40
C ILE A 213 -2.15 -15.58 11.80
N SER A 214 -1.26 -16.48 11.34
CA SER A 214 0.19 -16.35 11.60
C SER A 214 0.74 -15.03 11.05
N TRP A 215 0.38 -14.65 9.82
CA TRP A 215 0.76 -13.36 9.23
C TRP A 215 0.14 -12.17 9.97
N ALA A 216 -1.13 -12.26 10.39
CA ALA A 216 -1.78 -11.24 11.18
C ALA A 216 -1.02 -10.97 12.49
N ILE A 217 -0.64 -12.03 13.21
CA ILE A 217 0.11 -11.94 14.47
C ILE A 217 1.52 -11.38 14.21
N ILE A 218 2.25 -11.88 13.20
CA ILE A 218 3.60 -11.41 12.88
C ILE A 218 3.58 -9.91 12.53
N CYS A 219 2.71 -9.49 11.61
CA CYS A 219 2.59 -8.08 11.23
C CYS A 219 2.14 -7.21 12.41
N GLY A 220 1.21 -7.70 13.24
CA GLY A 220 0.71 -6.97 14.41
C GLY A 220 1.78 -6.80 15.50
N LEU A 221 2.54 -7.85 15.80
CA LEU A 221 3.65 -7.79 16.75
C LEU A 221 4.77 -6.89 16.27
N LEU A 222 5.16 -6.99 14.99
CA LEU A 222 6.16 -6.09 14.41
C LEU A 222 5.68 -4.63 14.45
N ALA A 223 4.41 -4.35 14.12
CA ALA A 223 3.83 -3.02 14.25
C ALA A 223 3.87 -2.51 15.71
N GLY A 224 3.51 -3.38 16.66
CA GLY A 224 3.54 -3.09 18.10
C GLY A 224 4.95 -2.78 18.60
N ILE A 225 5.95 -3.58 18.21
CA ILE A 225 7.36 -3.37 18.56
C ILE A 225 7.86 -2.04 17.97
N LEU A 226 7.59 -1.76 16.69
CA LEU A 226 8.03 -0.51 16.05
C LEU A 226 7.39 0.73 16.70
N CYS A 227 6.12 0.62 17.11
CA CYS A 227 5.41 1.69 17.79
C CYS A 227 5.65 1.71 19.31
N GLY A 228 6.45 0.78 19.86
CA GLY A 228 6.66 0.66 21.31
C GLY A 228 5.37 0.43 22.10
N PHE A 229 4.34 -0.16 21.48
CA PHE A 229 2.97 -0.30 22.00
C PHE A 229 2.36 1.01 22.55
N SER A 230 2.87 2.16 22.10
CA SER A 230 2.44 3.48 22.51
C SER A 230 2.18 4.35 21.29
N LYS A 231 1.14 5.17 21.31
CA LYS A 231 0.75 5.96 20.13
C LYS A 231 1.85 6.92 19.66
N GLU A 232 2.62 7.50 20.58
CA GLU A 232 3.52 8.61 20.30
C GLU A 232 5.00 8.32 20.63
N ASN A 233 5.30 7.35 21.51
CA ASN A 233 6.66 7.15 22.06
C ASN A 233 7.46 6.02 21.38
N GLY A 234 6.95 5.47 20.28
CA GLY A 234 7.62 4.41 19.52
C GLY A 234 8.80 4.92 18.68
N ALA A 235 9.70 4.01 18.30
CA ALA A 235 10.77 4.31 17.34
C ALA A 235 10.20 4.79 15.99
N ILE A 236 9.08 4.20 15.57
CA ILE A 236 8.31 4.64 14.40
C ILE A 236 6.82 4.66 14.80
N PRO A 237 6.27 5.83 15.17
CA PRO A 237 4.86 5.92 15.57
C PRO A 237 3.93 5.62 14.39
N VAL A 238 2.70 5.19 14.70
CA VAL A 238 1.66 4.95 13.69
C VAL A 238 1.23 6.28 13.10
N ASN A 239 1.73 6.59 11.90
CA ASN A 239 1.47 7.86 11.21
C ASN A 239 0.87 7.60 9.82
N LYS A 240 -0.42 7.91 9.70
CA LYS A 240 -1.18 7.78 8.45
C LYS A 240 -0.68 8.74 7.37
N ASN A 241 -0.28 9.97 7.71
CA ASN A 241 0.15 10.95 6.70
C ASN A 241 1.51 10.58 6.10
N LEU A 242 2.40 10.00 6.88
CA LEU A 242 3.72 9.54 6.39
C LEU A 242 3.70 8.14 5.77
N TRP A 243 2.56 7.44 5.84
CA TRP A 243 2.47 6.03 5.49
C TRP A 243 3.56 5.19 6.19
N SER A 244 3.71 5.41 7.50
CA SER A 244 4.81 4.84 8.28
C SER A 244 4.76 3.31 8.26
N LEU A 245 5.93 2.68 8.43
CA LEU A 245 6.02 1.22 8.39
C LEU A 245 5.15 0.54 9.46
N SER A 246 5.08 1.11 10.66
CA SER A 246 4.19 0.62 11.73
C SER A 246 2.72 0.74 11.36
N PHE A 247 2.31 1.82 10.69
CA PHE A 247 0.95 1.97 10.15
C PHE A 247 0.65 0.92 9.08
N VAL A 248 1.57 0.68 8.14
CA VAL A 248 1.41 -0.32 7.08
C VAL A 248 1.29 -1.73 7.63
N LEU A 249 2.14 -2.10 8.59
CA LEU A 249 2.09 -3.42 9.24
C LEU A 249 0.81 -3.62 10.06
N CYS A 250 0.36 -2.58 10.76
CA CYS A 250 -0.92 -2.60 11.48
C CYS A 250 -2.10 -2.81 10.50
N ASN A 251 -2.13 -2.06 9.40
CA ASN A 251 -3.16 -2.21 8.37
C ASN A 251 -3.14 -3.59 7.72
N ALA A 252 -1.96 -4.15 7.44
CA ALA A 252 -1.83 -5.52 6.92
C ALA A 252 -2.34 -6.55 7.94
N SER A 253 -2.00 -6.39 9.22
CA SER A 253 -2.50 -7.26 10.30
C SER A 253 -4.03 -7.26 10.37
N SER A 254 -4.66 -6.07 10.42
CA SER A 254 -6.11 -5.95 10.43
C SER A 254 -6.75 -6.53 9.17
N ALA A 255 -6.13 -6.35 7.99
CA ALA A 255 -6.61 -6.93 6.74
C ALA A 255 -6.55 -8.47 6.74
N PHE A 256 -5.49 -9.08 7.28
CA PHE A 256 -5.41 -10.55 7.41
C PHE A 256 -6.45 -11.10 8.38
N VAL A 257 -6.70 -10.43 9.51
CA VAL A 257 -7.77 -10.81 10.44
C VAL A 257 -9.13 -10.71 9.75
N LEU A 258 -9.42 -9.59 9.09
CA LEU A 258 -10.67 -9.39 8.38
C LEU A 258 -10.87 -10.43 7.27
N LEU A 259 -9.83 -10.70 6.48
CA LEU A 259 -9.85 -11.74 5.45
C LEU A 259 -10.17 -13.11 6.06
N THR A 260 -9.54 -13.46 7.19
CA THR A 260 -9.78 -14.73 7.87
C THR A 260 -11.23 -14.83 8.37
N LEU A 261 -11.76 -13.77 8.99
CA LEU A 261 -13.13 -13.74 9.47
C LEU A 261 -14.14 -13.87 8.34
N MET A 262 -13.97 -13.10 7.26
CA MET A 262 -14.84 -13.16 6.08
C MET A 262 -14.77 -14.52 5.39
N TYR A 263 -13.58 -15.11 5.28
CA TYR A 263 -13.39 -16.44 4.72
C TYR A 263 -14.11 -17.52 5.53
N ILE A 264 -14.01 -17.48 6.86
CA ILE A 264 -14.72 -18.42 7.71
C ILE A 264 -16.24 -18.24 7.57
N ALA A 265 -16.73 -17.00 7.60
CA ALA A 265 -18.17 -16.72 7.50
C ALA A 265 -18.77 -17.16 6.16
N ILE A 266 -18.07 -16.90 5.05
CA ILE A 266 -18.56 -17.13 3.68
C ILE A 266 -18.23 -18.55 3.22
N ASP A 267 -16.96 -18.95 3.23
CA ASP A 267 -16.51 -20.19 2.57
C ASP A 267 -16.56 -21.43 3.48
N VAL A 268 -16.44 -21.27 4.81
CA VAL A 268 -16.46 -22.40 5.76
C VAL A 268 -17.86 -22.63 6.33
N LEU A 269 -18.47 -21.57 6.89
CA LEU A 269 -19.75 -21.65 7.56
C LEU A 269 -20.95 -21.41 6.62
N ASN A 270 -20.71 -20.90 5.40
CA ASN A 270 -21.75 -20.58 4.42
C ASN A 270 -22.89 -19.72 4.99
N LEU A 271 -22.59 -18.83 5.94
CA LEU A 271 -23.58 -17.96 6.59
C LEU A 271 -24.13 -16.91 5.64
N TRP A 272 -23.34 -16.54 4.62
CA TRP A 272 -23.63 -15.42 3.75
C TRP A 272 -22.92 -15.53 2.42
N ALA A 273 -23.56 -15.06 1.35
CA ALA A 273 -23.02 -15.07 -0.01
C ALA A 273 -22.04 -13.91 -0.32
N GLY A 274 -21.78 -13.01 0.64
CA GLY A 274 -20.80 -11.91 0.49
C GLY A 274 -21.31 -10.61 -0.16
N GLY A 275 -22.57 -10.56 -0.62
CA GLY A 275 -23.18 -9.30 -1.09
C GLY A 275 -23.74 -8.48 0.08
N PRO A 276 -23.44 -7.18 0.24
CA PRO A 276 -23.17 -6.22 -0.83
C PRO A 276 -21.69 -5.92 -1.08
N PHE A 277 -20.74 -6.51 -0.37
CA PHE A 277 -19.31 -6.15 -0.49
C PHE A 277 -18.67 -6.56 -1.82
N ILE A 278 -19.24 -7.54 -2.53
CA ILE A 278 -18.77 -7.98 -3.85
C ILE A 278 -18.78 -6.83 -4.86
N TYR A 279 -19.89 -6.06 -4.94
CA TYR A 279 -20.08 -5.02 -5.96
C TYR A 279 -19.05 -3.87 -5.87
N PRO A 280 -18.85 -3.21 -4.71
CA PRO A 280 -17.81 -2.19 -4.57
C PRO A 280 -16.40 -2.78 -4.60
N GLY A 281 -16.23 -4.06 -4.21
CA GLY A 281 -14.93 -4.74 -4.29
C GLY A 281 -14.45 -4.92 -5.74
N MET A 282 -15.34 -5.33 -6.65
CA MET A 282 -15.01 -5.53 -8.07
C MET A 282 -14.85 -4.21 -8.84
N ASN A 283 -15.45 -3.12 -8.36
CA ASN A 283 -15.50 -1.82 -9.05
C ASN A 283 -14.95 -0.68 -8.18
N SER A 284 -13.93 -0.95 -7.38
CA SER A 284 -13.39 -0.01 -6.38
C SER A 284 -12.90 1.32 -6.98
N ILE A 285 -12.35 1.30 -8.20
CA ILE A 285 -11.92 2.52 -8.91
C ILE A 285 -13.13 3.40 -9.24
N ILE A 286 -14.25 2.82 -9.71
CA ILE A 286 -15.46 3.58 -10.05
C ILE A 286 -16.04 4.21 -8.79
N VAL A 287 -16.08 3.46 -7.68
CA VAL A 287 -16.55 3.98 -6.39
C VAL A 287 -15.67 5.14 -5.91
N TYR A 288 -14.34 5.01 -6.04
CA TYR A 288 -13.41 6.08 -5.66
C TYR A 288 -13.57 7.34 -6.54
N VAL A 289 -13.59 7.17 -7.86
CA VAL A 289 -13.78 8.27 -8.82
C VAL A 289 -15.13 8.95 -8.58
N GLY A 290 -16.20 8.17 -8.42
CA GLY A 290 -17.53 8.67 -8.11
C GLY A 290 -17.58 9.46 -6.81
N HIS A 291 -16.95 8.94 -5.75
CA HIS A 291 -16.80 9.69 -4.49
C HIS A 291 -16.11 11.04 -4.73
N MET A 292 -14.96 11.05 -5.40
CA MET A 292 -14.20 12.29 -5.64
C MET A 292 -14.96 13.33 -6.47
N LEU A 293 -15.77 12.91 -7.46
CA LEU A 293 -16.54 13.81 -8.31
C LEU A 293 -17.82 14.32 -7.65
N VAL A 294 -18.48 13.48 -6.83
CA VAL A 294 -19.79 13.77 -6.24
C VAL A 294 -19.66 14.31 -4.80
N THR A 295 -18.44 14.39 -4.25
CA THR A 295 -18.20 14.96 -2.92
C THR A 295 -18.80 16.37 -2.83
N GLY A 296 -19.71 16.58 -1.88
CA GLY A 296 -20.39 17.87 -1.65
C GLY A 296 -21.64 18.11 -2.51
N MET A 297 -22.00 17.20 -3.41
CA MET A 297 -23.25 17.30 -4.19
C MET A 297 -24.46 16.69 -3.47
N LEU A 298 -24.22 15.81 -2.49
CA LEU A 298 -25.28 15.23 -1.65
C LEU A 298 -25.49 16.08 -0.39
N PRO A 299 -26.74 16.20 0.10
CA PRO A 299 -27.06 17.02 1.28
C PRO A 299 -26.43 16.50 2.58
N TRP A 300 -26.04 15.22 2.62
CA TRP A 300 -25.29 14.58 3.71
C TRP A 300 -23.86 14.32 3.22
N PHE A 301 -22.95 15.21 3.55
CA PHE A 301 -21.51 15.02 3.35
C PHE A 301 -20.81 15.17 4.70
N TRP A 302 -19.83 14.31 4.98
CA TRP A 302 -19.01 14.34 6.20
C TRP A 302 -17.53 14.10 5.86
#